data_AF-A0A7C3WLD8-F1
#
_entry.id   AF-A0A7C3WLD8-F1
#
_cell.length_a   1.000
_cell.length_b   1.000
_cell.length_c   1.000
_cell.angle_alpha   90.00
_cell.angle_beta   90.00
_cell.angle_gamma   90.00
#
_symmetry.space_group_name_H-M   'P 1'
#
loop_
_entity.id
_entity.type
_entity.pdbx_description
1 polymer ?
#
loop_
_entity_poly.entity_id
_entity_poly.type
_entity_poly.pdbx_seq_one_letter_code
_entity_poly.pdbx_strand_id
1 'polypeptide(L)'
;MTSTWRTKTFYTCAYSAPFPKVVEAVENFARADAARFRLRDELRAREIAALSNSFSRLYTEAGYIHLFLVSRLRRFLAGKARLRPVFLLASASRQILGRPRPLGPGDTLTLGNIFQVPLSREKAELLAARSLIYIKLLNKEELIPSGARPTPHLEDEIRACRLAATLSYQDCAVLYPEIRRLPPSAAVRTVSRYLAAKTGKAFEEPPAPV
;
A
#
# COMPACT_ATOMS: atom_id res chain seq x y z
N MET A 1 20.27 -1.38 -16.31
CA MET A 1 20.01 -2.81 -16.00
C MET A 1 19.94 -3.09 -14.49
N THR A 2 19.18 -2.34 -13.69
CA THR A 2 19.26 -2.40 -12.19
C THR A 2 17.92 -2.65 -11.48
N SER A 3 16.78 -2.53 -12.18
CA SER A 3 15.46 -2.70 -11.59
C SER A 3 15.07 -4.16 -11.36
N THR A 4 15.40 -5.06 -12.30
CA THR A 4 15.03 -6.48 -12.25
C THR A 4 15.80 -7.24 -11.16
N TRP A 5 17.06 -6.85 -10.93
CA TRP A 5 17.92 -7.46 -9.90
C TRP A 5 17.43 -7.18 -8.48
N ARG A 6 17.01 -5.94 -8.18
CA ARG A 6 16.54 -5.55 -6.84
C ARG A 6 15.22 -6.21 -6.45
N THR A 7 14.31 -6.39 -7.41
CA THR A 7 13.07 -7.14 -7.21
C THR A 7 13.38 -8.60 -6.88
N LYS A 8 14.31 -9.23 -7.62
CA LYS A 8 14.73 -10.62 -7.38
C LYS A 8 15.41 -10.78 -6.01
N THR A 9 16.27 -9.84 -5.61
CA THR A 9 16.90 -9.82 -4.27
C THR A 9 15.86 -9.74 -3.16
N PHE A 10 14.84 -8.88 -3.27
CA PHE A 10 13.77 -8.81 -2.27
C PHE A 10 13.05 -10.15 -2.12
N TYR A 11 12.60 -10.76 -3.23
CA TYR A 11 11.89 -12.04 -3.18
C TYR A 11 12.78 -13.17 -2.64
N THR A 12 14.06 -13.22 -2.99
CA THR A 12 15.00 -14.20 -2.42
C THR A 12 15.18 -13.98 -0.91
N CYS A 13 15.39 -12.75 -0.46
CA CYS A 13 15.57 -12.44 0.96
C CYS A 13 14.32 -12.73 1.80
N ALA A 14 13.13 -12.40 1.30
CA ALA A 14 11.86 -12.58 2.03
C ALA A 14 11.66 -14.02 2.55
N TYR A 15 12.15 -15.03 1.84
CA TYR A 15 11.94 -16.44 2.20
C TYR A 15 13.07 -17.11 2.96
N SER A 16 14.30 -16.57 2.93
CA SER A 16 15.48 -17.23 3.51
C SER A 16 16.29 -16.37 4.47
N ALA A 17 16.14 -15.04 4.45
CA ALA A 17 16.94 -14.15 5.29
C ALA A 17 16.34 -13.97 6.71
N PRO A 18 17.17 -13.60 7.71
CA PRO A 18 16.70 -13.14 9.01
C PRO A 18 15.78 -11.93 8.88
N PHE A 19 14.76 -11.82 9.74
CA PHE A 19 13.73 -10.78 9.65
C PHE A 19 14.27 -9.34 9.50
N PRO A 20 15.28 -8.88 10.28
CA PRO A 20 15.82 -7.52 10.11
C PRO A 20 16.39 -7.25 8.71
N LYS A 21 16.98 -8.27 8.08
CA LYS A 21 17.50 -8.16 6.70
C LYS A 21 16.37 -8.09 5.66
N VAL A 22 15.23 -8.73 5.94
CA VAL A 22 14.04 -8.60 5.09
C VAL A 22 13.47 -7.19 5.21
N VAL A 23 13.39 -6.62 6.42
CA VAL A 23 12.93 -5.24 6.64
C VAL A 23 13.83 -4.24 5.89
N GLU A 24 15.16 -4.37 6.05
CA GLU A 24 16.12 -3.53 5.32
C GLU A 24 15.92 -3.63 3.79
N ALA A 25 15.66 -4.84 3.29
CA ALA A 25 15.37 -5.05 1.87
C ALA A 25 14.07 -4.35 1.42
N VAL A 26 13.02 -4.34 2.25
CA VAL A 26 11.77 -3.61 1.98
C VAL A 26 12.02 -2.11 1.90
N GLU A 27 12.77 -1.55 2.84
CA GLU A 27 13.09 -0.11 2.83
C GLU A 27 13.89 0.28 1.58
N ASN A 28 14.89 -0.53 1.23
CA ASN A 28 15.67 -0.35 0.00
C ASN A 28 14.79 -0.43 -1.25
N PHE A 29 13.84 -1.36 -1.26
CA PHE A 29 12.87 -1.50 -2.33
C PHE A 29 11.98 -0.26 -2.42
N ALA A 30 11.39 0.20 -1.32
CA ALA A 30 10.52 1.38 -1.28
C ALA A 30 11.24 2.64 -1.76
N ARG A 31 12.51 2.84 -1.38
CA ARG A 31 13.35 3.95 -1.87
C ARG A 31 13.59 3.87 -3.38
N ALA A 32 13.95 2.69 -3.88
CA ALA A 32 14.18 2.49 -5.31
C ALA A 32 12.89 2.68 -6.11
N ASP A 33 11.76 2.20 -5.60
CA ASP A 33 10.47 2.33 -6.27
C ASP A 33 9.99 3.79 -6.26
N ALA A 34 10.17 4.51 -5.15
CA ALA A 34 9.87 5.93 -5.08
C ALA A 34 10.63 6.75 -6.13
N ALA A 35 11.93 6.49 -6.33
CA ALA A 35 12.71 7.15 -7.38
C ALA A 35 12.16 6.84 -8.77
N ARG A 36 11.75 5.59 -9.01
CA ARG A 36 11.10 5.15 -10.26
C ARG A 36 9.76 5.84 -10.48
N PHE A 37 8.91 5.93 -9.45
CA PHE A 37 7.64 6.63 -9.50
C PHE A 37 7.82 8.11 -9.83
N ARG A 38 8.75 8.80 -9.15
CA ARG A 38 9.04 10.22 -9.43
C ARG A 38 9.40 10.46 -10.89
N LEU A 39 10.34 9.67 -11.43
CA LEU A 39 10.75 9.78 -12.83
C LEU A 39 9.57 9.53 -13.78
N ARG A 40 8.85 8.42 -13.58
CA ARG A 40 7.73 8.05 -14.46
C ARG A 40 6.60 9.06 -14.42
N ASP A 41 6.24 9.53 -13.24
CA ASP A 41 5.15 10.49 -13.06
C ASP A 41 5.52 11.87 -13.61
N GLU A 42 6.80 12.26 -13.57
CA GLU A 42 7.27 13.49 -14.22
C GLU A 42 7.18 13.40 -15.75
N LEU A 43 7.68 12.31 -16.33
CA LEU A 43 7.60 12.10 -17.78
C LEU A 43 6.14 12.04 -18.25
N ARG A 44 5.30 11.26 -17.57
CA ARG A 44 3.86 11.17 -17.88
C ARG A 44 3.16 12.51 -17.76
N ALA A 45 3.42 13.27 -16.69
CA ALA A 45 2.80 14.57 -16.50
C ALA A 45 3.16 15.55 -17.62
N ARG A 46 4.41 15.50 -18.11
CA ARG A 46 4.87 16.34 -19.23
C ARG A 46 4.09 16.03 -20.50
N GLU A 47 3.99 14.76 -20.87
CA GLU A 47 3.28 14.33 -22.08
C GLU A 47 1.77 14.63 -21.99
N ILE A 48 1.13 14.31 -20.87
CA ILE A 48 -0.29 14.61 -20.65
C ILE A 48 -0.56 16.11 -20.72
N ALA A 49 0.34 16.94 -20.16
CA ALA A 49 0.20 18.39 -20.23
C ALA A 49 0.35 18.91 -21.67
N ALA A 50 1.23 18.32 -22.49
CA ALA A 50 1.34 18.69 -23.90
C ALA A 50 0.06 18.38 -24.69
N LEU A 51 -0.56 17.23 -24.42
CA LEU A 51 -1.84 16.82 -25.05
C LEU A 51 -3.01 17.74 -24.67
N SER A 52 -2.92 18.48 -23.56
CA SER A 52 -4.00 19.38 -23.12
C SER A 52 -4.29 20.53 -24.10
N ASN A 53 -3.38 20.82 -25.03
CA ASN A 53 -3.60 21.78 -26.11
C ASN A 53 -4.43 21.21 -27.27
N SER A 54 -4.50 19.88 -27.39
CA SER A 54 -5.12 19.19 -28.53
C SER A 54 -6.50 18.63 -28.23
N PHE A 55 -6.85 18.48 -26.95
CA PHE A 55 -8.09 17.86 -26.52
C PHE A 55 -8.82 18.73 -25.50
N SER A 56 -10.14 18.86 -25.66
CA SER A 56 -10.99 19.61 -24.71
C SER A 56 -11.13 18.89 -23.36
N ARG A 57 -10.99 17.56 -23.31
CA ARG A 57 -11.03 16.74 -22.10
C ARG A 57 -10.08 15.55 -22.22
N LEU A 58 -9.34 15.28 -21.15
CA LEU A 58 -8.44 14.14 -21.02
C LEU A 58 -8.77 13.37 -19.75
N TYR A 59 -8.82 12.05 -19.86
CA TYR A 59 -9.03 11.15 -18.73
C TYR A 59 -7.81 10.24 -18.60
N THR A 60 -7.27 10.12 -17.39
CA THR A 60 -6.13 9.26 -17.11
C THR A 60 -6.44 8.44 -15.86
N GLU A 61 -6.44 7.12 -16.02
CA GLU A 61 -6.54 6.20 -14.91
C GLU A 61 -5.15 5.94 -14.33
N ALA A 62 -5.04 6.02 -13.01
CA ALA A 62 -3.82 5.67 -12.29
C ALA A 62 -4.17 5.22 -10.87
N GLY A 63 -3.42 4.23 -10.35
CA GLY A 63 -3.51 3.84 -8.95
C GLY A 63 -3.10 4.97 -8.00
N TYR A 64 -3.57 4.92 -6.75
CA TYR A 64 -3.32 5.99 -5.77
C TYR A 64 -1.85 6.13 -5.35
N ILE A 65 -0.96 5.21 -5.71
CA ILE A 65 0.49 5.41 -5.50
C ILE A 65 1.04 6.58 -6.35
N HIS A 66 0.36 6.91 -7.46
CA HIS A 66 0.70 7.99 -8.39
C HIS A 66 0.18 9.37 -7.94
N LEU A 67 0.09 9.64 -6.64
CA LEU A 67 -0.26 10.99 -6.16
C LEU A 67 0.75 12.05 -6.60
N PHE A 68 1.99 11.65 -6.90
CA PHE A 68 3.02 12.55 -7.42
C PHE A 68 2.72 12.99 -8.86
N LEU A 69 2.13 12.13 -9.69
CA LEU A 69 1.60 12.52 -11.01
C LEU A 69 0.64 13.71 -10.89
N VAL A 70 -0.27 13.70 -9.92
CA VAL A 70 -1.19 14.82 -9.69
C VAL A 70 -0.42 16.11 -9.33
N SER A 71 0.61 16.02 -8.49
CA SER A 71 1.47 17.16 -8.16
C SER A 71 2.18 17.71 -9.41
N ARG A 72 2.73 16.83 -10.25
CA ARG A 72 3.43 17.22 -11.48
C ARG A 72 2.49 17.80 -12.53
N LEU A 73 1.30 17.23 -12.70
CA LEU A 73 0.27 17.78 -13.60
C LEU A 73 -0.16 19.18 -13.18
N ARG A 74 -0.40 19.43 -11.88
CA ARG A 74 -0.70 20.80 -11.41
C ARG A 74 0.39 21.79 -11.81
N ARG A 75 1.65 21.39 -11.68
CA ARG A 75 2.80 22.23 -12.05
C ARG A 75 2.86 22.47 -13.56
N PHE A 76 2.79 21.43 -14.39
CA PHE A 76 2.96 21.57 -15.84
C PHE A 76 1.76 22.21 -16.53
N LEU A 77 0.54 21.97 -16.03
CA LEU A 77 -0.65 22.63 -16.55
C LEU A 77 -0.66 24.12 -16.17
N ALA A 78 -0.09 24.52 -15.03
CA ALA A 78 0.07 25.92 -14.63
C ALA A 78 -1.21 26.78 -14.81
N GLY A 79 -2.37 26.22 -14.51
CA GLY A 79 -3.68 26.89 -14.66
C GLY A 79 -4.27 26.87 -16.07
N LYS A 80 -3.56 26.39 -17.09
CA LYS A 80 -4.03 26.30 -18.49
C LYS A 80 -5.17 25.29 -18.67
N ALA A 81 -5.28 24.31 -17.78
CA ALA A 81 -6.38 23.35 -17.77
C ALA A 81 -6.83 23.04 -16.34
N ARG A 82 -8.12 22.73 -16.19
CA ARG A 82 -8.70 22.30 -14.91
C ARG A 82 -8.34 20.84 -14.64
N LEU A 83 -7.53 20.61 -13.61
CA LEU A 83 -7.21 19.26 -13.13
C LEU A 83 -8.20 18.81 -12.04
N ARG A 84 -8.85 17.67 -12.22
CA ARG A 84 -9.75 17.06 -11.22
C ARG A 84 -9.34 15.61 -10.92
N PRO A 85 -8.60 15.35 -9.82
CA PRO A 85 -8.38 13.99 -9.33
C PRO A 85 -9.71 13.41 -8.82
N VAL A 86 -10.07 12.21 -9.28
CA VAL A 86 -11.26 11.48 -8.84
C VAL A 86 -10.82 10.14 -8.26
N PHE A 87 -11.28 9.82 -7.05
CA PHE A 87 -11.06 8.53 -6.40
C PHE A 87 -12.42 7.83 -6.34
N LEU A 88 -12.59 6.79 -7.16
CA LEU A 88 -13.90 6.14 -7.36
C LEU A 88 -14.50 5.62 -6.05
N LEU A 89 -13.65 5.10 -5.15
CA LEU A 89 -14.06 4.53 -3.88
C LEU A 89 -14.02 5.51 -2.70
N ALA A 90 -13.83 6.81 -2.92
CA ALA A 90 -13.66 7.76 -1.82
C ALA A 90 -14.88 7.92 -0.93
N SER A 91 -16.09 7.77 -1.46
CA SER A 91 -17.32 7.84 -0.66
C SER A 91 -17.37 6.69 0.35
N ALA A 92 -17.29 5.45 -0.15
CA ALA A 92 -17.27 4.24 0.68
C ALA A 92 -16.09 4.24 1.66
N SER A 93 -14.90 4.63 1.20
CA SER A 93 -13.71 4.69 2.08
C SER A 93 -13.88 5.71 3.20
N ARG A 94 -14.50 6.87 2.96
CA ARG A 94 -14.76 7.86 4.01
C ARG A 94 -15.75 7.36 5.04
N GLN A 95 -16.79 6.63 4.63
CA GLN A 95 -17.76 6.05 5.56
C GLN A 95 -17.11 5.05 6.53
N ILE A 96 -16.13 4.26 6.06
CA ILE A 96 -15.49 3.22 6.87
C ILE A 96 -14.26 3.73 7.64
N LEU A 97 -13.40 4.55 7.00
CA LEU A 97 -12.08 4.95 7.51
C LEU A 97 -12.00 6.45 7.88
N GLY A 98 -12.97 7.26 7.47
CA GLY A 98 -12.88 8.73 7.58
C GLY A 98 -11.89 9.37 6.60
N ARG A 99 -11.35 8.62 5.64
CA ARG A 99 -10.36 9.06 4.64
C ARG A 99 -10.78 8.61 3.24
N PRO A 100 -10.31 9.28 2.16
CA PRO A 100 -10.74 8.96 0.80
C PRO A 100 -10.16 7.65 0.23
N ARG A 101 -9.24 7.01 0.94
CA ARG A 101 -8.59 5.75 0.57
C ARG A 101 -7.86 5.15 1.77
N PRO A 102 -7.76 3.81 1.88
CA PRO A 102 -6.77 3.19 2.74
C PRO A 102 -5.36 3.55 2.25
N LEU A 103 -4.41 3.59 3.18
CA LEU A 103 -2.99 3.66 2.86
C LEU A 103 -2.31 2.58 3.70
N GLY A 104 -1.87 1.52 3.04
CA GLY A 104 -1.12 0.48 3.69
C GLY A 104 0.20 1.03 4.27
N PRO A 105 0.85 0.28 5.17
CA PRO A 105 2.15 0.67 5.71
C PRO A 105 3.22 0.77 4.59
N GLY A 106 3.16 -0.11 3.58
CA GLY A 106 4.05 -0.05 2.41
C GLY A 106 3.79 1.18 1.53
N ASP A 107 2.53 1.55 1.31
CA ASP A 107 2.18 2.76 0.56
C ASP A 107 2.63 4.02 1.31
N THR A 108 2.42 4.04 2.63
CA THR A 108 2.84 5.16 3.47
C THR A 108 4.36 5.35 3.42
N LEU A 109 5.13 4.26 3.51
CA LEU A 109 6.59 4.28 3.38
C LEU A 109 7.01 4.78 1.98
N THR A 110 6.40 4.25 0.93
CA THR A 110 6.75 4.59 -0.45
C THR A 110 6.37 6.02 -0.79
N LEU A 111 5.16 6.47 -0.44
CA LEU A 111 4.72 7.85 -0.62
C LEU A 111 5.58 8.84 0.16
N GLY A 112 6.00 8.49 1.39
CA GLY A 112 6.96 9.30 2.15
C GLY A 112 8.25 9.54 1.37
N ASN A 113 8.81 8.49 0.76
CA ASN A 113 9.98 8.59 -0.09
C ASN A 113 9.72 9.37 -1.40
N ILE A 114 8.56 9.16 -2.04
CA ILE A 114 8.18 9.87 -3.28
C ILE A 114 8.11 11.38 -3.05
N PHE A 115 7.47 11.80 -1.96
CA PHE A 115 7.30 13.21 -1.62
C PHE A 115 8.47 13.78 -0.80
N GLN A 116 9.51 12.98 -0.55
CA GLN A 116 10.68 13.36 0.26
C GLN A 116 10.29 13.89 1.65
N VAL A 117 9.25 13.31 2.24
CA VAL A 117 8.83 13.61 3.62
C VAL A 117 9.78 12.88 4.57
N PRO A 118 10.43 13.59 5.52
CA PRO A 118 11.33 12.95 6.46
C PRO A 118 10.58 11.95 7.35
N LEU A 119 11.09 10.73 7.41
CA LEU A 119 10.64 9.67 8.33
C LEU A 119 11.80 9.37 9.27
N SER A 120 11.51 9.24 10.57
CA SER A 120 12.51 8.70 11.50
C SER A 120 12.85 7.27 11.09
N ARG A 121 14.05 6.83 11.49
CA ARG A 121 14.51 5.46 11.24
C ARG A 121 13.54 4.45 11.83
N GLU A 122 13.11 4.62 13.08
CA GLU A 122 12.20 3.68 13.73
C GLU A 122 10.85 3.60 13.02
N LYS A 123 10.36 4.73 12.50
CA LYS A 123 9.10 4.78 11.76
C LYS A 123 9.22 4.10 10.39
N ALA A 124 10.32 4.29 9.68
CA ALA A 124 10.56 3.62 8.42
C ALA A 124 10.69 2.10 8.59
N GLU A 125 11.46 1.65 9.59
CA GLU A 125 11.61 0.24 9.96
C GLU A 125 10.26 -0.38 10.35
N LEU A 126 9.44 0.32 11.14
CA LEU A 126 8.11 -0.15 11.54
C LEU A 126 7.16 -0.26 10.36
N LEU A 127 7.13 0.71 9.45
CA LEU A 127 6.29 0.66 8.25
C LEU A 127 6.73 -0.48 7.32
N ALA A 128 8.03 -0.68 7.16
CA ALA A 128 8.58 -1.79 6.39
C ALA A 128 8.20 -3.14 7.00
N ALA A 129 8.38 -3.32 8.31
CA ALA A 129 7.97 -4.52 9.04
C ALA A 129 6.46 -4.80 8.90
N ARG A 130 5.61 -3.79 9.13
CA ARG A 130 4.15 -3.93 8.99
C ARG A 130 3.72 -4.23 7.56
N SER A 131 4.45 -3.75 6.56
CA SER A 131 4.15 -4.04 5.14
C SER A 131 4.28 -5.51 4.79
N LEU A 132 5.23 -6.21 5.42
CA LEU A 132 5.42 -7.65 5.26
C LEU A 132 4.24 -8.45 5.81
N ILE A 133 3.66 -8.00 6.93
CA ILE A 133 2.45 -8.62 7.49
C ILE A 133 1.24 -8.26 6.63
N TYR A 134 1.04 -6.96 6.35
CA TYR A 134 -0.07 -6.44 5.55
C TYR A 134 -0.25 -7.20 4.23
N ILE A 135 0.82 -7.38 3.45
CA ILE A 135 0.72 -8.05 2.14
C ILE A 135 0.31 -9.52 2.26
N LYS A 136 0.59 -10.16 3.40
CA LYS A 136 0.16 -11.54 3.69
C LYS A 136 -1.31 -11.64 4.12
N LEU A 137 -1.89 -10.56 4.64
CA LEU A 137 -3.29 -10.52 5.08
C LEU A 137 -4.28 -10.24 3.95
N LEU A 138 -3.83 -9.58 2.88
CA LEU A 138 -4.67 -9.26 1.73
C LEU A 138 -5.09 -10.52 0.98
N ASN A 139 -6.37 -10.57 0.60
CA ASN A 139 -6.87 -11.58 -0.33
C ASN A 139 -6.11 -11.49 -1.67
N LYS A 140 -5.96 -12.64 -2.35
CA LYS A 140 -5.27 -12.75 -3.65
C LYS A 140 -6.22 -13.07 -4.79
N GLU A 141 -7.47 -13.37 -4.48
CA GLU A 141 -8.51 -13.65 -5.45
C GLU A 141 -9.31 -12.37 -5.77
N GLU A 142 -9.90 -12.35 -6.94
CA GLU A 142 -10.82 -11.28 -7.33
C GLU A 142 -12.12 -11.41 -6.52
N LEU A 143 -12.48 -10.36 -5.80
CA LEU A 143 -13.67 -10.32 -4.94
C LEU A 143 -14.83 -9.65 -5.67
N ILE A 144 -15.91 -10.40 -5.86
CA ILE A 144 -17.10 -9.90 -6.56
C ILE A 144 -17.97 -9.07 -5.60
N PRO A 145 -18.34 -7.83 -5.97
CA PRO A 145 -19.31 -7.05 -5.20
C PRO A 145 -20.64 -7.78 -5.01
N SER A 146 -21.18 -7.71 -3.80
CA SER A 146 -22.52 -8.22 -3.48
C SER A 146 -23.35 -7.14 -2.78
N GLY A 147 -24.67 -7.36 -2.66
CA GLY A 147 -25.55 -6.41 -1.98
C GLY A 147 -25.11 -6.11 -0.54
N ALA A 148 -24.58 -7.12 0.18
CA ALA A 148 -24.07 -6.96 1.55
C ALA A 148 -22.66 -6.36 1.61
N ARG A 149 -21.83 -6.59 0.59
CA ARG A 149 -20.46 -6.08 0.47
C ARG A 149 -20.24 -5.45 -0.89
N PRO A 150 -20.65 -4.18 -1.08
CA PRO A 150 -20.56 -3.51 -2.38
C PRO A 150 -19.12 -3.15 -2.76
N THR A 151 -18.19 -3.13 -1.81
CA THR A 151 -16.78 -2.78 -2.04
C THR A 151 -15.83 -3.77 -1.35
N PRO A 152 -15.85 -5.06 -1.72
CA PRO A 152 -15.21 -6.11 -0.94
C PRO A 152 -13.68 -5.97 -0.91
N HIS A 153 -13.05 -5.53 -1.99
CA HIS A 153 -11.61 -5.23 -2.02
C HIS A 153 -11.22 -4.08 -1.08
N LEU A 154 -12.02 -3.02 -1.02
CA LEU A 154 -11.78 -1.89 -0.11
C LEU A 154 -11.89 -2.33 1.35
N GLU A 155 -12.90 -3.14 1.68
CA GLU A 155 -13.09 -3.68 3.01
C GLU A 155 -11.94 -4.61 3.42
N ASP A 156 -11.44 -5.43 2.48
CA ASP A 156 -10.27 -6.29 2.67
C ASP A 156 -9.00 -5.48 2.95
N GLU A 157 -8.73 -4.44 2.15
CA GLU A 157 -7.61 -3.52 2.35
C GLU A 157 -7.69 -2.80 3.70
N ILE A 158 -8.87 -2.31 4.08
CA ILE A 158 -9.07 -1.62 5.36
C ILE A 158 -8.87 -2.59 6.53
N ARG A 159 -9.39 -3.82 6.45
CA ARG A 159 -9.18 -4.85 7.48
C ARG A 159 -7.70 -5.14 7.66
N ALA A 160 -6.98 -5.42 6.57
CA ALA A 160 -5.55 -5.68 6.59
C ALA A 160 -4.76 -4.49 7.13
N CYS A 161 -5.12 -3.26 6.75
CA CYS A 161 -4.51 -2.03 7.28
C CYS A 161 -4.70 -1.92 8.80
N ARG A 162 -5.91 -2.15 9.30
CA ARG A 162 -6.23 -2.07 10.74
C ARG A 162 -5.44 -3.10 11.54
N LEU A 163 -5.41 -4.35 11.08
CA LEU A 163 -4.63 -5.41 11.72
C LEU A 163 -3.13 -5.10 11.73
N ALA A 164 -2.57 -4.67 10.60
CA ALA A 164 -1.14 -4.35 10.54
C ALA A 164 -0.78 -3.12 11.39
N ALA A 165 -1.69 -2.15 11.54
CA ALA A 165 -1.45 -0.92 12.29
C ALA A 165 -1.33 -1.11 13.81
N THR A 166 -1.84 -2.21 14.37
CA THR A 166 -1.72 -2.50 15.81
C THR A 166 -0.40 -3.18 16.19
N LEU A 167 0.34 -3.72 15.21
CA LEU A 167 1.54 -4.51 15.44
C LEU A 167 2.76 -3.62 15.71
N SER A 168 3.51 -3.89 16.77
CA SER A 168 4.86 -3.33 16.95
C SER A 168 5.87 -4.01 16.01
N TYR A 169 7.08 -3.46 15.93
CA TYR A 169 8.17 -4.08 15.18
C TYR A 169 8.45 -5.51 15.69
N GLN A 170 8.47 -5.69 17.02
CA GLN A 170 8.68 -6.98 17.67
C GLN A 170 7.56 -7.96 17.33
N ASP A 171 6.30 -7.51 17.29
CA ASP A 171 5.18 -8.37 16.88
C ASP A 171 5.38 -8.86 15.44
N CYS A 172 5.79 -7.96 14.53
CA CYS A 172 6.10 -8.34 13.14
C CYS A 172 7.27 -9.33 13.06
N ALA A 173 8.29 -9.18 13.90
CA ALA A 173 9.44 -10.08 13.94
C ALA A 173 9.07 -11.50 14.37
N VAL A 174 8.12 -11.63 15.30
CA VAL A 174 7.57 -12.92 15.74
C VAL A 174 6.65 -13.52 14.67
N LEU A 175 5.72 -12.72 14.13
CA LEU A 175 4.67 -13.22 13.24
C LEU A 175 5.16 -13.55 11.83
N TYR A 176 6.11 -12.77 11.29
CA TYR A 176 6.49 -12.91 9.88
C TYR A 176 7.02 -14.31 9.51
N PRO A 177 7.95 -14.92 10.28
CA PRO A 177 8.41 -16.28 10.01
C PRO A 177 7.28 -17.32 9.97
N GLU A 178 6.26 -17.17 10.82
CA GLU A 178 5.12 -18.07 10.92
C GLU A 178 4.18 -17.94 9.71
N ILE A 179 3.88 -16.69 9.29
CA ILE A 179 2.84 -16.45 8.29
C ILE A 179 3.35 -16.35 6.85
N ARG A 180 4.66 -16.13 6.61
CA ARG A 180 5.18 -15.80 5.27
C ARG A 180 4.86 -16.86 4.21
N ARG A 181 4.72 -18.13 4.61
CA ARG A 181 4.35 -19.26 3.73
C ARG A 181 2.86 -19.65 3.78
N LEU A 182 2.09 -19.05 4.68
CA LEU A 182 0.67 -19.37 4.80
C LEU A 182 -0.16 -18.70 3.70
N PRO A 183 -1.30 -19.29 3.29
CA PRO A 183 -2.30 -18.60 2.50
C PRO A 183 -2.94 -17.44 3.31
N PRO A 184 -3.55 -16.44 2.66
CA PRO A 184 -4.07 -15.25 3.32
C PRO A 184 -5.03 -15.55 4.48
N SER A 185 -5.99 -16.46 4.29
CA SER A 185 -6.97 -16.81 5.33
C SER A 185 -6.33 -17.39 6.59
N ALA A 186 -5.31 -18.24 6.43
CA ALA A 186 -4.56 -18.79 7.55
C ALA A 186 -3.67 -17.72 8.21
N ALA A 187 -3.06 -16.82 7.43
CA ALA A 187 -2.29 -15.71 7.97
C ALA A 187 -3.17 -14.76 8.81
N VAL A 188 -4.38 -14.44 8.34
CA VAL A 188 -5.37 -13.64 9.09
C VAL A 188 -5.70 -14.30 10.42
N ARG A 189 -6.06 -15.59 10.42
CA ARG A 189 -6.35 -16.33 11.67
C ARG A 189 -5.18 -16.32 12.66
N THR A 190 -3.95 -16.53 12.18
CA THR A 190 -2.76 -16.51 13.03
C THR A 190 -2.53 -15.15 13.65
N VAL A 191 -2.60 -14.06 12.87
CA VAL A 191 -2.40 -12.69 13.37
C VAL A 191 -3.53 -12.29 14.34
N SER A 192 -4.79 -12.62 14.04
CA SER A 192 -5.92 -12.33 14.92
C SER A 192 -5.79 -13.05 16.27
N ARG A 193 -5.40 -14.33 16.27
CA ARG A 193 -5.17 -15.09 17.51
C ARG A 193 -4.04 -14.49 18.34
N TYR A 194 -2.94 -14.11 17.69
CA TYR A 194 -1.80 -13.46 18.35
C TYR A 194 -2.23 -12.16 19.04
N LEU A 195 -2.99 -11.30 18.34
CA LEU A 195 -3.50 -10.05 18.89
C LEU A 195 -4.49 -10.28 20.03
N ALA A 196 -5.36 -11.28 19.94
CA ALA A 196 -6.31 -11.62 21.00
C ALA A 196 -5.60 -12.07 22.28
N ALA A 197 -4.60 -12.94 22.16
CA ALA A 197 -3.78 -13.38 23.29
C ALA A 197 -3.01 -12.22 23.94
N LYS A 198 -2.53 -11.26 23.15
CA LYS A 198 -1.78 -10.10 23.62
C LYS A 198 -2.65 -9.03 24.31
N THR A 199 -3.87 -8.83 23.84
CA THR A 199 -4.74 -7.71 24.28
C THR A 199 -5.86 -8.13 25.22
N GLY A 200 -6.11 -9.43 25.39
CA GLY A 200 -7.24 -9.96 26.15
C GLY A 200 -8.61 -9.68 25.52
N LYS A 201 -8.65 -9.12 24.29
CA LYS A 201 -9.88 -8.86 23.54
C LYS A 201 -9.91 -9.70 22.28
N ALA A 202 -11.02 -10.39 22.03
CA ALA A 202 -11.23 -11.05 20.75
C ALA A 202 -11.27 -9.99 19.64
N PHE A 203 -10.42 -10.16 18.62
CA PHE A 203 -10.59 -9.40 17.38
C PHE A 203 -11.72 -10.09 16.62
N GLU A 204 -12.88 -9.42 16.49
CA GLU A 204 -13.99 -9.95 15.71
C GLU A 204 -13.53 -10.20 14.28
N GLU A 205 -13.56 -11.47 13.87
CA GLU A 205 -13.39 -11.86 12.48
C GLU A 205 -14.63 -11.37 11.72
N PRO A 206 -14.50 -10.55 10.65
CA PRO A 206 -15.63 -10.32 9.79
C PRO A 206 -16.06 -11.66 9.17
N PRO A 207 -17.37 -11.87 8.95
CA PRO A 207 -17.88 -13.16 8.49
C PRO A 207 -17.18 -13.61 7.20
N ALA A 208 -16.92 -14.91 7.15
CA ALA A 208 -16.30 -15.57 6.01
C ALA A 208 -17.03 -15.20 4.71
N PRO A 209 -16.32 -15.16 3.57
CA PRO A 209 -16.99 -15.09 2.28
C PRO A 209 -17.93 -16.28 2.12
N VAL A 210 -19.24 -15.98 2.10
CA VAL A 210 -20.27 -16.83 1.53
C VAL A 210 -20.24 -16.64 0.02
#